data_AF-A0A7C4W5T2-F1
#
_entry.id   AF-A0A7C4W5T2-F1
#
_cell.length_a   1.000
_cell.length_b   1.000
_cell.length_c   1.000
_cell.angle_alpha   90.00
_cell.angle_beta   90.00
_cell.angle_gamma   90.00
#
_symmetry.space_group_name_H-M   'P 1'
#
loop_
_entity.id
_entity.type
_entity.pdbx_description
1 polymer ?
#
loop_
_entity_poly.entity_id
_entity_poly.type
_entity_poly.pdbx_seq_one_letter_code
_entity_poly.pdbx_strand_id
1 'polypeptide(L)'
;MWSNSSGGKKEVQLRVAEARQRDIGRKIARVDSRAIRELNLSPGDLIEVNGKRTTIAIVWPPYKEDDGMGLIRIDGEVRRNAGVSVGEY
;
A
#
# COMPACT_ATOMS: atom_id res chain seq x y z
N MET A 1 -24.26 -28.37 -2.78
CA MET A 1 -23.01 -28.12 -2.04
C MET A 1 -22.58 -26.71 -2.35
N TRP A 2 -22.80 -25.78 -1.43
CA TRP A 2 -22.25 -24.43 -1.55
C TRP A 2 -20.85 -24.50 -0.92
N SER A 3 -19.82 -24.36 -1.75
CA SER A 3 -18.45 -24.23 -1.24
C SER A 3 -18.33 -22.85 -0.63
N ASN A 4 -18.36 -22.79 0.69
CA ASN A 4 -18.01 -21.60 1.44
C ASN A 4 -16.50 -21.39 1.33
N SER A 5 -16.07 -20.75 0.24
CA SER A 5 -14.71 -20.24 0.12
C SER A 5 -14.60 -19.02 1.03
N SER A 6 -14.36 -19.23 2.32
CA SER A 6 -13.80 -18.19 3.18
C SER A 6 -12.36 -17.93 2.75
N GLY A 7 -12.18 -17.35 1.57
CA GLY A 7 -10.90 -16.82 1.12
C GLY A 7 -10.63 -15.58 1.96
N GLY A 8 -9.85 -15.72 3.03
CA GLY A 8 -9.41 -14.57 3.81
C GLY A 8 -8.76 -13.54 2.88
N LYS A 9 -9.17 -12.28 2.98
CA LYS A 9 -8.48 -11.18 2.31
C LYS A 9 -7.01 -11.22 2.77
N LYS A 10 -6.07 -11.35 1.84
CA LYS A 10 -4.64 -11.27 2.17
C LYS A 10 -4.32 -9.81 2.49
N GLU A 11 -3.67 -9.58 3.61
CA GLU A 11 -3.24 -8.26 4.07
C GLU A 11 -1.81 -8.31 4.60
N VAL A 12 -1.12 -7.18 4.54
CA VAL A 12 0.23 -6.99 5.08
C VAL A 12 0.27 -5.63 5.75
N GLN A 13 1.03 -5.52 6.84
CA GLN A 13 1.23 -4.27 7.55
C GLN A 13 2.56 -3.64 7.14
N LEU A 14 2.54 -2.36 6.79
CA LEU A 14 3.71 -1.62 6.28
C LEU A 14 3.79 -0.26 6.95
N ARG A 15 5.01 0.20 7.24
CA ARG A 15 5.20 1.52 7.84
C ARG A 15 5.03 2.62 6.79
N VAL A 16 4.22 3.62 7.13
CA VAL A 16 3.93 4.75 6.25
C VAL A 16 5.14 5.67 6.14
N ALA A 17 5.54 5.95 4.90
CA ALA A 17 6.58 6.90 4.55
C ALA A 17 6.05 7.95 3.55
N GLU A 18 6.74 9.08 3.47
CA GLU A 18 6.31 10.16 2.57
C GLU A 18 6.63 9.83 1.10
N ALA A 19 5.65 10.05 0.22
CA ALA A 19 5.86 9.98 -1.23
C ALA A 19 6.87 11.04 -1.70
N ARG A 20 7.64 10.71 -2.75
CA ARG A 20 8.51 11.71 -3.39
C ARG A 20 7.69 12.60 -4.33
N GLN A 21 8.20 13.79 -4.62
CA GLN A 21 7.53 14.80 -5.44
C GLN A 21 6.96 14.27 -6.76
N ARG A 22 7.64 13.32 -7.41
CA ARG A 22 7.21 12.71 -8.67
C ARG A 22 5.94 11.84 -8.58
N ASP A 23 5.60 11.37 -7.39
CA ASP A 23 4.45 10.49 -7.14
C ASP A 23 3.23 11.24 -6.54
N ILE A 24 3.42 12.50 -6.12
CA ILE A 24 2.36 13.32 -5.48
C ILE A 24 1.20 13.59 -6.47
N GLY A 25 -0.03 13.45 -6.00
CA GLY A 25 -1.26 13.72 -6.76
C GLY A 25 -1.63 12.62 -7.76
N ARG A 26 -0.86 11.51 -7.77
CA ARG A 26 -1.07 10.38 -8.67
C ARG A 26 -1.72 9.18 -7.98
N LYS A 27 -1.97 9.28 -6.67
CA LYS A 27 -2.53 8.20 -5.84
C LYS A 27 -1.67 6.92 -5.91
N ILE A 28 -0.37 7.08 -6.07
CA ILE A 28 0.60 5.97 -6.12
C ILE A 28 0.97 5.57 -4.70
N ALA A 29 0.91 4.26 -4.43
CA ALA A 29 1.52 3.61 -3.29
C ALA A 29 2.76 2.85 -3.76
N ARG A 30 3.95 3.29 -3.33
CA ARG A 30 5.16 2.48 -3.52
C ARG A 30 5.29 1.49 -2.39
N VAL A 31 5.16 0.22 -2.73
CA VAL A 31 5.03 -0.88 -1.78
C VAL A 31 6.30 -1.73 -1.82
N ASP A 32 6.79 -2.16 -0.66
CA ASP A 32 7.90 -3.11 -0.54
C ASP A 32 7.73 -4.34 -1.46
N SER A 33 8.81 -4.77 -2.12
CA SER A 33 8.73 -5.88 -3.08
C SER A 33 8.27 -7.18 -2.44
N ARG A 34 8.54 -7.40 -1.14
CA ARG A 34 8.05 -8.56 -0.40
C ARG A 34 6.53 -8.53 -0.30
N ALA A 35 5.96 -7.40 0.11
CA ALA A 35 4.50 -7.22 0.22
C ALA A 35 3.79 -7.39 -1.14
N ILE A 36 4.37 -6.86 -2.22
CA ILE A 36 3.84 -7.06 -3.58
C ILE A 36 3.76 -8.55 -3.91
N ARG A 37 4.80 -9.34 -3.60
CA ARG A 37 4.83 -10.79 -3.86
C ARG A 37 3.86 -11.57 -2.97
N GLU A 38 3.81 -11.27 -1.68
CA GLU A 38 2.94 -11.95 -0.70
C GLU A 38 1.45 -11.76 -1.03
N LEU A 39 1.10 -10.55 -1.44
CA LEU A 39 -0.25 -10.19 -1.87
C LEU A 39 -0.55 -10.56 -3.33
N ASN A 40 0.45 -11.04 -4.09
CA ASN A 40 0.35 -11.39 -5.51
C ASN A 40 -0.14 -10.22 -6.39
N LEU A 41 0.45 -9.04 -6.18
CA LEU A 41 0.11 -7.79 -6.87
C LEU A 41 1.06 -7.52 -8.03
N SER A 42 0.58 -6.75 -9.01
CA SER A 42 1.34 -6.20 -10.12
C SER A 42 1.36 -4.68 -10.10
N PRO A 43 2.40 -4.02 -10.66
CA PRO A 43 2.39 -2.58 -10.85
C PRO A 43 1.17 -2.13 -11.66
N GLY A 44 0.43 -1.15 -11.16
CA GLY A 44 -0.83 -0.68 -11.76
C GLY A 44 -2.09 -1.26 -11.11
N ASP A 45 -1.98 -2.31 -10.30
CA ASP A 45 -3.13 -2.82 -9.55
C ASP A 45 -3.63 -1.80 -8.53
N LEU A 46 -4.93 -1.85 -8.23
CA LEU A 46 -5.52 -1.06 -7.16
C LEU A 46 -5.49 -1.87 -5.85
N ILE A 47 -5.06 -1.22 -4.77
CA ILE A 47 -5.06 -1.78 -3.42
C ILE A 47 -5.91 -0.97 -2.46
N GLU A 48 -6.51 -1.66 -1.51
CA GLU A 48 -7.09 -1.04 -0.31
C GLU A 48 -5.97 -0.70 0.68
N VAL A 49 -5.91 0.56 1.11
CA VAL A 49 -5.05 1.01 2.21
C VAL A 49 -5.95 1.20 3.42
N ASN A 50 -5.75 0.37 4.44
CA ASN A 50 -6.55 0.35 5.66
C ASN A 50 -5.79 1.04 6.80
N GLY A 51 -6.27 2.20 7.23
CA GLY A 51 -5.85 2.86 8.46
C GLY A 51 -7.03 3.05 9.40
N LYS A 52 -7.22 4.27 9.93
CA LYS A 52 -8.48 4.65 10.62
C LYS A 52 -9.68 4.63 9.69
N ARG A 53 -9.42 4.82 8.39
CA ARG A 53 -10.38 4.75 7.30
C ARG A 53 -9.75 3.95 6.16
N THR A 54 -10.57 3.44 5.27
CA THR A 54 -10.10 2.75 4.07
C THR A 54 -10.06 3.72 2.89
N THR A 55 -9.01 3.62 2.09
CA THR A 55 -8.90 4.32 0.79
C THR A 55 -8.25 3.41 -0.25
N ILE A 56 -8.13 3.90 -1.48
CA ILE A 56 -7.55 3.14 -2.60
C ILE A 56 -6.29 3.84 -3.10
N ALA A 57 -5.28 3.06 -3.49
CA ALA A 57 -4.09 3.55 -4.16
C ALA A 57 -3.64 2.59 -5.28
N ILE A 58 -2.82 3.10 -6.20
CA ILE A 58 -2.24 2.35 -7.32
C ILE A 58 -0.88 1.80 -6.88
N VAL A 59 -0.69 0.49 -6.99
CA VAL A 59 0.57 -0.18 -6.63
C VAL A 59 1.68 0.21 -7.58
N TRP A 60 2.84 0.50 -7.01
CA TRP A 60 4.07 0.68 -7.75
C TRP A 60 5.26 0.07 -6.98
N PRO A 61 6.31 -0.40 -7.67
CA PRO A 61 7.50 -0.91 -7.01
C PRO A 61 8.18 0.13 -6.09
N PRO A 62 8.88 -0.33 -5.05
CA PRO A 62 9.58 0.56 -4.13
C PRO A 62 10.76 1.24 -4.85
N TYR A 63 11.33 2.26 -4.21
CA TYR A 63 12.66 2.71 -4.61
C TYR A 63 13.68 1.65 -4.20
N LYS A 64 14.80 1.56 -4.93
CA LYS A 64 15.84 0.55 -4.65
C LYS A 64 16.36 0.64 -3.21
N GLU A 65 16.48 1.85 -2.70
CA GLU A 65 16.92 2.17 -1.35
C GLU A 65 15.88 1.89 -0.25
N ASP A 66 14.60 1.75 -0.61
CA ASP A 66 13.52 1.45 0.35
C ASP A 66 13.15 -0.04 0.38
N ASP A 67 13.62 -0.83 -0.58
CA ASP A 67 13.22 -2.23 -0.74
C ASP A 67 13.74 -3.10 0.41
N GLY A 68 12.85 -3.93 0.97
CA GLY A 68 13.13 -4.76 2.15
C GLY A 68 13.01 -4.03 3.48
N MET A 69 12.66 -2.75 3.50
CA MET A 69 12.47 -1.97 4.73
C MET A 69 11.05 -2.05 5.30
N GLY A 70 10.11 -2.73 4.62
CA GLY A 70 8.73 -2.86 5.08
C GLY A 70 7.96 -1.54 5.03
N LEU A 71 8.21 -0.73 3.99
CA LEU A 71 7.62 0.60 3.83
C LEU A 71 6.52 0.64 2.78
N ILE A 72 5.57 1.54 3.00
CA ILE A 72 4.65 2.05 1.98
C ILE A 72 4.81 3.56 1.85
N ARG A 73 5.25 4.05 0.69
CA ARG A 73 5.27 5.49 0.42
C ARG A 73 3.98 5.91 -0.27
N ILE A 74 3.23 6.80 0.39
CA ILE A 74 1.96 7.37 -0.10
C ILE A 74 1.96 8.88 0.11
N ASP A 75 1.26 9.61 -0.77
CA ASP A 75 1.19 11.06 -0.70
C ASP A 75 0.26 11.55 0.43
N GLY A 76 0.23 12.87 0.63
CA GLY A 76 -0.56 13.47 1.70
C GLY A 76 -2.07 13.28 1.52
N GLU A 77 -2.57 13.13 0.30
CA GLU A 77 -4.00 12.93 0.03
C GLU A 77 -4.41 11.51 0.43
N VAL A 78 -3.68 10.49 -0.03
CA VAL A 78 -3.92 9.09 0.34
C VAL A 78 -3.80 8.91 1.86
N ARG A 79 -2.78 9.49 2.50
CA ARG A 79 -2.64 9.45 3.97
C ARG A 79 -3.83 10.06 4.70
N ARG A 80 -4.28 11.25 4.28
CA ARG A 80 -5.44 11.92 4.88
C ARG A 80 -6.71 11.09 4.72
N ASN A 81 -6.89 10.46 3.56
CA ASN A 81 -8.06 9.64 3.27
C ASN A 81 -8.06 8.33 4.07
N ALA A 82 -6.89 7.70 4.24
CA ALA A 82 -6.70 6.53 5.10
C ALA A 82 -6.71 6.88 6.60
N GLY A 83 -6.51 8.15 6.94
CA GLY A 83 -6.41 8.61 8.33
C GLY A 83 -5.13 8.14 9.04
N VAL A 84 -4.01 8.06 8.31
CA VAL A 84 -2.70 7.63 8.83
C VAL A 84 -1.64 8.74 8.74
N SER A 85 -0.65 8.71 9.63
CA SER A 85 0.50 9.63 9.65
C SER A 85 1.79 8.93 9.21
N VAL A 86 2.82 9.70 8.87
CA VAL A 86 4.15 9.14 8.58
C VAL A 86 4.69 8.47 9.85
N GLY A 87 5.21 7.25 9.70
CA GLY A 87 5.72 6.43 10.81
C GLY A 87 4.67 5.51 11.46
N GLU A 88 3.38 5.72 11.19
CA GLU A 88 2.32 4.77 11.58
C GLU A 88 2.29 3.54 10.64
N TYR A 89 1.41 2.59 10.93
CA TYR A 89 1.27 1.31 10.23
C TYR A 89 -0.19 1.06 9.82
#